data_AF-A0A945CUK6-F1
#
_entry.id   AF-A0A945CUK6-F1
#
_cell.length_a   1.000
_cell.length_b   1.000
_cell.length_c   1.000
_cell.angle_alpha   90.00
_cell.angle_beta   90.00
_cell.angle_gamma   90.00
#
_symmetry.space_group_name_H-M   'P 1'
#
loop_
_entity.id
_entity.type
_entity.pdbx_description
1 polymer ?
#
loop_
_entity_poly.entity_id
_entity_poly.type
_entity_poly.pdbx_seq_one_letter_code
_entity_poly.pdbx_strand_id
1 'polypeptide(L)'
;MSAEQRKILDMLAAGKITAEEADRLFEALGADVEQEDEGERGRERAEDLTTASESGANPSPNPTPRPNPTPNPRPTPRPNPRVKIRGDLDEMIEMKIHGVSPEFIEEMRGAGLGDLSNEEIVEFKIHGVSPELVREIRDLGYGDLPAKELVELKIHGVSPSFVREMRDSGFGDLSLRELVEFKIHGVNPEFIQGMRDSGFGEMSSRELVELKIHGANPEFVCGIRDQGYGDLSAEQLVELKIHGVSPEFIGEMRELSGEELPPEKLVELKIHGVDRDFFVRMKEGLET
;
A
#
# COMPACT_ATOMS: atom_id res chain seq x y z
N MET A 1 -9.79 -28.05 -8.60
CA MET A 1 -10.95 -27.58 -7.82
C MET A 1 -11.77 -28.77 -7.38
N SER A 2 -12.05 -28.86 -6.08
CA SER A 2 -12.92 -29.92 -5.54
C SER A 2 -14.38 -29.68 -5.93
N ALA A 3 -15.23 -30.70 -5.76
CA ALA A 3 -16.65 -30.58 -6.04
C ALA A 3 -17.33 -29.56 -5.10
N GLU A 4 -16.84 -29.44 -3.87
CA GLU A 4 -17.31 -28.47 -2.87
C GLU A 4 -16.93 -27.03 -3.26
N GLN A 5 -15.69 -26.81 -3.70
CA GLN A 5 -15.22 -25.49 -4.16
C GLN A 5 -16.04 -24.96 -5.34
N ARG A 6 -16.43 -25.86 -6.27
CA ARG A 6 -17.26 -25.49 -7.41
C ARG A 6 -18.67 -25.06 -7.00
N LYS A 7 -19.24 -25.71 -5.98
CA LYS A 7 -20.58 -25.39 -5.47
C LYS A 7 -20.62 -24.03 -4.75
N ILE A 8 -19.54 -23.65 -4.08
CA ILE A 8 -19.40 -22.33 -3.46
C ILE A 8 -19.37 -21.23 -4.53
N LEU A 9 -18.61 -21.43 -5.61
CA LEU A 9 -18.58 -20.48 -6.74
C LEU A 9 -19.94 -20.34 -7.43
N ASP A 10 -20.67 -21.44 -7.63
CA ASP A 10 -22.01 -21.39 -8.20
C ASP A 10 -23.01 -20.64 -7.28
N MET A 11 -22.84 -20.74 -5.95
CA MET A 11 -23.66 -20.00 -4.99
C MET A 11 -23.33 -18.50 -4.96
N LEU A 12 -22.05 -18.15 -5.10
CA LEU A 12 -21.59 -16.76 -5.21
C LEU A 12 -22.07 -16.13 -6.51
N ALA A 13 -21.96 -16.83 -7.65
CA ALA A 13 -22.44 -16.37 -8.95
C ALA A 13 -23.97 -16.21 -8.99
N ALA A 14 -24.69 -17.03 -8.23
CA ALA A 14 -26.14 -16.91 -8.06
C ALA A 14 -26.56 -15.83 -7.05
N GLY A 15 -25.62 -15.13 -6.40
CA GLY A 15 -25.87 -14.11 -5.39
C GLY A 15 -26.53 -14.64 -4.11
N LYS A 16 -26.43 -15.96 -3.86
CA LYS A 16 -27.01 -16.61 -2.68
C LYS A 16 -26.15 -16.44 -1.43
N ILE A 17 -24.88 -16.14 -1.63
CA ILE A 17 -23.89 -15.84 -0.61
C ILE A 17 -23.08 -14.63 -1.04
N THR A 18 -22.53 -13.89 -0.07
CA THR A 18 -21.63 -12.78 -0.33
C THR A 18 -20.20 -13.26 -0.59
N ALA A 19 -19.33 -12.39 -1.10
CA ALA A 19 -17.91 -12.71 -1.28
C ALA A 19 -17.25 -13.09 0.06
N GLU A 20 -17.57 -12.37 1.13
CA GLU A 20 -17.06 -12.65 2.49
C GLU A 20 -17.52 -14.02 3.01
N GLU A 21 -18.75 -14.42 2.70
CA GLU A 21 -19.27 -15.75 3.08
C GLU A 21 -18.62 -16.88 2.25
N ALA A 22 -18.32 -16.63 0.98
CA ALA A 22 -17.60 -17.56 0.14
C ALA A 22 -16.16 -17.78 0.64
N ASP A 23 -15.47 -16.71 1.05
CA ASP A 23 -14.10 -16.78 1.56
C ASP A 23 -14.01 -17.62 2.85
N ARG A 24 -14.94 -17.43 3.79
CA ARG A 24 -15.01 -18.26 5.02
C ARG A 24 -15.28 -19.74 4.72
N LEU A 25 -16.05 -20.05 3.68
CA LEU A 25 -16.32 -21.42 3.27
C LEU A 25 -15.12 -22.06 2.57
N PHE A 26 -14.34 -21.28 1.80
CA PHE A 26 -13.08 -21.76 1.23
C PHE A 26 -12.02 -22.02 2.29
N GLU A 27 -11.93 -21.17 3.31
CA GLU A 27 -11.03 -21.34 4.44
C GLU A 27 -11.39 -22.59 5.26
N ALA A 28 -12.68 -22.80 5.53
CA ALA A 28 -13.17 -24.00 6.22
C ALA A 28 -12.91 -25.30 5.45
N LEU A 29 -12.88 -25.27 4.11
CA LEU A 29 -12.52 -26.41 3.27
C LEU A 29 -11.01 -26.64 3.15
N GLY A 30 -10.18 -25.65 3.50
CA GLY A 30 -8.73 -25.70 3.44
C GLY A 30 -8.05 -26.13 4.75
N ALA A 31 -8.80 -26.29 5.83
CA ALA A 31 -8.27 -26.56 7.18
C ALA A 31 -7.99 -28.05 7.48
N ASP A 32 -8.37 -28.98 6.60
CA ASP A 32 -8.13 -30.43 6.80
C ASP A 32 -6.83 -30.89 6.11
N VAL A 33 -5.67 -30.40 6.57
CA VAL A 33 -4.39 -31.10 6.38
C VAL A 33 -3.53 -30.89 7.64
N GLU A 34 -3.86 -31.63 8.71
CA GLU A 34 -2.91 -31.89 9.79
C GLU A 34 -2.05 -33.12 9.50
N GLN A 35 -0.84 -33.04 10.05
CA GLN A 35 0.34 -33.89 9.89
C GLN A 35 0.12 -35.35 10.29
N GLU A 36 0.73 -36.27 9.54
CA GLU A 36 1.20 -37.55 10.10
C GLU A 36 2.70 -37.70 9.81
N ASP A 37 3.44 -37.68 10.91
CA ASP A 37 4.82 -38.08 11.12
C ASP A 37 4.94 -39.60 10.92
N GLU A 38 6.04 -40.09 10.34
CA GLU A 38 6.73 -41.32 10.80
C GLU A 38 7.93 -41.65 9.91
N GLY A 39 9.06 -41.84 10.57
CA GLY A 39 10.29 -42.32 9.97
C GLY A 39 10.44 -43.84 9.95
N GLU A 40 11.52 -44.23 9.28
CA GLU A 40 12.39 -45.38 9.53
C GLU A 40 12.22 -46.68 8.69
N ARG A 41 13.42 -47.18 8.29
CA ARG A 41 13.81 -48.49 7.71
C ARG A 41 13.57 -48.64 6.20
N GLY A 42 14.53 -49.01 5.36
CA GLY A 42 15.87 -49.56 5.54
C GLY A 42 16.09 -50.70 4.53
N ARG A 43 17.27 -50.73 3.88
CA ARG A 43 17.85 -51.86 3.09
C ARG A 43 17.14 -52.09 1.74
N GLU A 44 17.77 -52.38 0.59
CA GLU A 44 18.97 -53.12 0.15
C GLU A 44 19.41 -52.54 -1.24
N ARG A 45 20.70 -52.38 -1.57
CA ARG A 45 21.57 -53.33 -2.35
C ARG A 45 20.93 -53.76 -3.70
N ALA A 46 21.55 -53.75 -4.88
CA ALA A 46 22.93 -53.86 -5.37
C ALA A 46 22.93 -53.44 -6.88
N GLU A 47 24.03 -52.92 -7.47
CA GLU A 47 24.90 -53.62 -8.45
C GLU A 47 24.21 -53.94 -9.82
N ASP A 48 24.77 -53.84 -11.03
CA ASP A 48 26.03 -53.39 -11.61
C ASP A 48 25.93 -53.61 -13.16
N LEU A 49 26.83 -52.98 -13.94
CA LEU A 49 27.44 -53.46 -15.20
C LEU A 49 26.68 -53.71 -16.53
N THR A 50 27.27 -53.12 -17.60
CA THR A 50 27.58 -53.68 -18.96
C THR A 50 26.47 -53.73 -20.03
N THR A 51 26.66 -53.65 -21.36
CA THR A 51 27.76 -53.39 -22.34
C THR A 51 27.14 -53.34 -23.75
N ALA A 52 27.78 -52.56 -24.66
CA ALA A 52 28.09 -52.80 -26.10
C ALA A 52 27.11 -53.59 -27.02
N SER A 53 26.65 -53.08 -28.19
CA SER A 53 27.31 -52.97 -29.52
C SER A 53 27.20 -54.21 -30.43
N GLU A 54 27.10 -53.94 -31.74
CA GLU A 54 27.13 -54.80 -32.96
C GLU A 54 25.78 -55.35 -33.46
N SER A 55 25.26 -54.99 -34.66
CA SER A 55 25.73 -55.08 -36.07
C SER A 55 25.40 -56.42 -36.74
N GLY A 56 24.60 -56.37 -37.81
CA GLY A 56 24.27 -57.52 -38.67
C GLY A 56 23.44 -57.09 -39.89
N ALA A 57 23.85 -57.50 -41.09
CA ALA A 57 23.49 -56.94 -42.39
C ALA A 57 22.28 -57.60 -43.12
N ASN A 58 21.67 -56.80 -44.00
CA ASN A 58 20.79 -57.00 -45.19
C ASN A 58 20.68 -58.41 -45.86
N PRO A 59 19.62 -58.74 -46.66
CA PRO A 59 19.13 -57.90 -47.78
C PRO A 59 17.59 -57.84 -48.03
N SER A 60 17.24 -56.86 -48.85
CA SER A 60 15.91 -56.46 -49.34
C SER A 60 15.37 -57.34 -50.49
N PRO A 61 14.04 -57.38 -50.73
CA PRO A 61 13.57 -57.10 -52.08
C PRO A 61 12.43 -56.05 -52.14
N ASN A 62 12.65 -55.11 -53.06
CA ASN A 62 11.84 -54.10 -53.78
C ASN A 62 10.34 -53.85 -53.44
N PRO A 63 9.87 -52.59 -53.57
CA PRO A 63 8.67 -52.06 -52.92
C PRO A 63 7.40 -52.13 -53.79
N THR A 64 6.25 -52.25 -53.14
CA THR A 64 4.95 -51.86 -53.70
C THR A 64 4.74 -50.34 -53.55
N PRO A 65 4.07 -49.67 -54.52
CA PRO A 65 3.93 -48.21 -54.50
C PRO A 65 2.97 -47.77 -53.40
N ARG A 66 3.45 -46.96 -52.45
CA ARG A 66 2.61 -46.22 -51.52
C ARG A 66 1.87 -45.09 -52.25
N PRO A 67 0.61 -44.80 -51.88
CA PRO A 67 -0.12 -43.66 -52.43
C PRO A 67 0.57 -42.35 -52.04
N ASN A 68 0.62 -41.44 -53.01
CA ASN A 68 1.21 -40.11 -52.93
C ASN A 68 0.67 -39.34 -51.70
N PRO A 69 1.51 -38.74 -50.83
CA PRO A 69 1.02 -37.82 -49.81
C PRO A 69 0.48 -36.57 -50.49
N THR A 70 -0.77 -36.23 -50.19
CA THR A 70 -1.38 -34.96 -50.56
C THR A 70 -0.47 -33.80 -50.12
N PRO A 71 -0.32 -32.73 -50.92
CA PRO A 71 0.41 -31.55 -50.47
C PRO A 71 -0.25 -31.01 -49.19
N ASN A 72 0.54 -30.82 -48.14
CA ASN A 72 0.09 -30.13 -46.93
C ASN A 72 -0.59 -28.80 -47.33
N PRO A 73 -1.80 -28.49 -46.83
CA PRO A 73 -2.38 -27.18 -47.07
C PRO A 73 -1.43 -26.13 -46.50
N ARG A 74 -1.07 -25.15 -47.34
CA ARG A 74 -0.31 -23.97 -46.93
C ARG A 74 -0.97 -23.39 -45.67
N PRO A 75 -0.21 -23.01 -44.62
CA PRO A 75 -0.80 -22.32 -43.47
C PRO A 75 -1.60 -21.14 -44.00
N THR A 76 -2.92 -21.16 -43.80
CA THR A 76 -3.74 -19.97 -44.04
C THR A 76 -3.13 -18.85 -43.19
N PRO A 77 -2.86 -17.66 -43.76
CA PRO A 77 -2.44 -16.52 -42.95
C PRO A 77 -3.42 -16.38 -41.80
N ARG A 78 -2.92 -16.31 -40.55
CA ARG A 78 -3.75 -15.91 -39.42
C ARG A 78 -4.46 -14.62 -39.85
N PRO A 79 -5.78 -14.47 -39.63
CA PRO A 79 -6.42 -13.21 -39.90
C PRO A 79 -5.65 -12.15 -39.12
N ASN A 80 -5.04 -11.21 -39.84
CA ASN A 80 -4.46 -10.01 -39.24
C ASN A 80 -5.55 -9.45 -38.32
N PRO A 81 -5.26 -9.16 -37.03
CA PRO A 81 -6.23 -8.45 -36.22
C PRO A 81 -6.58 -7.20 -37.02
N ARG A 82 -7.85 -7.08 -37.44
CA ARG A 82 -8.33 -5.86 -38.08
C ARG A 82 -8.14 -4.79 -37.03
N VAL A 83 -7.07 -3.99 -37.19
CA VAL A 83 -6.84 -2.74 -36.50
C VAL A 83 -8.19 -2.02 -36.46
N LYS A 84 -8.71 -1.73 -35.27
CA LYS A 84 -9.97 -0.98 -35.14
C LYS A 84 -9.61 0.47 -35.40
N ILE A 85 -9.34 0.79 -36.67
CA ILE A 85 -8.73 2.04 -37.12
C ILE A 85 -9.39 3.28 -36.50
N ARG A 86 -10.71 3.26 -36.25
CA ARG A 86 -11.41 4.39 -35.61
C ARG A 86 -11.10 4.59 -34.12
N GLY A 87 -11.06 3.53 -33.31
CA GLY A 87 -10.72 3.66 -31.88
C GLY A 87 -9.27 4.12 -31.71
N ASP A 88 -8.40 3.52 -32.53
CA ASP A 88 -6.96 3.85 -32.54
C ASP A 88 -6.70 5.30 -33.02
N LEU A 89 -7.56 5.87 -33.88
CA LEU A 89 -7.41 7.26 -34.37
C LEU A 89 -7.77 8.30 -33.30
N ASP A 90 -8.85 8.08 -32.55
CA ASP A 90 -9.28 9.02 -31.50
C ASP A 90 -8.24 9.06 -30.36
N GLU A 91 -7.70 7.91 -29.96
CA GLU A 91 -6.58 7.81 -29.01
C GLU A 91 -5.32 8.52 -29.54
N MET A 92 -4.96 8.33 -30.83
CA MET A 92 -3.82 9.05 -31.42
C MET A 92 -4.02 10.57 -31.45
N ILE A 93 -5.26 11.04 -31.64
CA ILE A 93 -5.58 12.47 -31.56
C ILE A 93 -5.38 12.97 -30.14
N GLU A 94 -5.88 12.24 -29.14
CA GLU A 94 -5.71 12.58 -27.72
C GLU A 94 -4.23 12.64 -27.31
N MET A 95 -3.47 11.59 -27.63
CA MET A 95 -2.02 11.54 -27.44
C MET A 95 -1.33 12.76 -28.05
N LYS A 96 -1.70 13.15 -29.27
CA LYS A 96 -1.14 14.32 -29.94
C LYS A 96 -1.54 15.64 -29.26
N ILE A 97 -2.78 15.78 -28.82
CA ILE A 97 -3.27 16.97 -28.10
C ILE A 97 -2.48 17.19 -26.81
N HIS A 98 -2.19 16.10 -26.08
CA HIS A 98 -1.44 16.14 -24.82
C HIS A 98 0.08 16.06 -25.00
N GLY A 99 0.59 16.05 -26.24
CA GLY A 99 2.03 16.09 -26.52
C GLY A 99 2.76 14.79 -26.19
N VAL A 100 2.07 13.66 -26.23
CA VAL A 100 2.69 12.33 -26.17
C VAL A 100 3.47 12.11 -27.46
N SER A 101 4.75 11.72 -27.33
CA SER A 101 5.62 11.39 -28.47
C SER A 101 6.11 9.94 -28.37
N PRO A 102 6.49 9.30 -29.49
CA PRO A 102 7.10 7.98 -29.46
C PRO A 102 8.33 7.91 -28.56
N GLU A 103 9.15 8.97 -28.54
CA GLU A 103 10.34 9.05 -27.69
C GLU A 103 9.96 8.99 -26.20
N PHE A 104 8.91 9.71 -25.78
CA PHE A 104 8.43 9.64 -24.40
C PHE A 104 7.97 8.23 -24.01
N ILE A 105 7.25 7.54 -24.92
CA ILE A 105 6.78 6.17 -24.66
C ILE A 105 7.97 5.22 -24.49
N GLU A 106 8.98 5.32 -25.35
CA GLU A 106 10.20 4.52 -25.25
C GLU A 106 11.01 4.85 -23.98
N GLU A 107 11.09 6.13 -23.59
CA GLU A 107 11.76 6.54 -22.36
C GLU A 107 11.05 6.00 -21.10
N MET A 108 9.72 5.99 -21.07
CA MET A 108 8.93 5.42 -19.98
C MET A 108 9.06 3.90 -19.90
N ARG A 109 9.05 3.22 -21.06
CA ARG A 109 9.38 1.78 -21.16
C ARG A 109 10.79 1.52 -20.62
N GLY A 110 11.77 2.34 -20.99
CA GLY A 110 13.14 2.27 -20.51
C GLY A 110 13.31 2.59 -19.02
N ALA A 111 12.41 3.39 -18.43
CA ALA A 111 12.34 3.64 -16.99
C ALA A 111 11.74 2.45 -16.20
N GLY A 112 11.17 1.46 -16.89
CA GLY A 112 10.63 0.24 -16.29
C GLY A 112 9.11 0.11 -16.35
N LEU A 113 8.40 1.04 -17.00
CA LEU A 113 6.95 0.98 -17.17
C LEU A 113 6.61 0.46 -18.57
N GLY A 114 6.68 -0.87 -18.75
CA GLY A 114 6.55 -1.53 -20.04
C GLY A 114 5.11 -1.73 -20.55
N ASP A 115 4.14 -1.72 -19.63
CA ASP A 115 2.76 -2.15 -19.88
C ASP A 115 1.73 -1.02 -19.62
N LEU A 116 2.08 0.22 -19.96
CA LEU A 116 1.16 1.35 -19.82
C LEU A 116 0.09 1.37 -20.92
N SER A 117 -1.14 1.69 -20.54
CA SER A 117 -2.22 2.00 -21.49
C SER A 117 -2.01 3.37 -22.15
N ASN A 118 -2.68 3.61 -23.28
CA ASN A 118 -2.61 4.92 -23.95
C ASN A 118 -3.17 6.03 -23.04
N GLU A 119 -4.22 5.74 -22.27
CA GLU A 119 -4.78 6.65 -21.28
C GLU A 119 -3.77 6.99 -20.17
N GLU A 120 -3.05 5.99 -19.62
CA GLU A 120 -2.03 6.21 -18.59
C GLU A 120 -0.86 7.07 -19.12
N ILE A 121 -0.44 6.85 -20.37
CA ILE A 121 0.62 7.65 -21.00
C ILE A 121 0.17 9.11 -21.17
N VAL A 122 -1.09 9.33 -21.55
CA VAL A 122 -1.70 10.66 -21.64
C VAL A 122 -1.76 11.31 -20.26
N GLU A 123 -2.23 10.58 -19.25
CA GLU A 123 -2.31 11.05 -17.86
C GLU A 123 -0.93 11.49 -17.33
N PHE A 124 0.11 10.70 -17.59
CA PHE A 124 1.48 11.07 -17.27
C PHE A 124 1.92 12.38 -17.91
N LYS A 125 1.57 12.63 -19.18
CA LYS A 125 1.86 13.92 -19.82
C LYS A 125 1.07 15.07 -19.22
N ILE A 126 -0.20 14.87 -18.92
CA ILE A 126 -1.07 15.91 -18.32
C ILE A 126 -0.53 16.33 -16.95
N HIS A 127 -0.15 15.37 -16.12
CA HIS A 127 0.29 15.64 -14.75
C HIS A 127 1.80 15.89 -14.64
N GLY A 128 2.57 15.61 -15.69
CA GLY A 128 4.02 15.84 -15.73
C GLY A 128 4.83 14.78 -14.99
N VAL A 129 4.40 13.52 -15.05
CA VAL A 129 5.18 12.36 -14.63
C VAL A 129 6.29 12.13 -15.67
N SER A 130 7.55 12.18 -15.24
CA SER A 130 8.70 12.04 -16.14
C SER A 130 9.39 10.67 -15.99
N PRO A 131 10.09 10.19 -17.03
CA PRO A 131 10.90 8.97 -16.93
C PRO A 131 11.95 9.06 -15.80
N GLU A 132 12.48 10.25 -15.53
CA GLU A 132 13.46 10.51 -14.46
C GLU A 132 12.84 10.29 -13.10
N LEU A 133 11.63 10.81 -12.85
CA LEU A 133 10.90 10.58 -11.61
C LEU A 133 10.69 9.08 -11.36
N VAL A 134 10.28 8.34 -12.39
CA VAL A 134 10.06 6.88 -12.30
C VAL A 134 11.35 6.16 -11.91
N ARG A 135 12.48 6.48 -12.56
CA ARG A 135 13.79 5.89 -12.23
C ARG A 135 14.21 6.22 -10.81
N GLU A 136 14.10 7.48 -10.40
CA GLU A 136 14.49 7.91 -9.04
C GLU A 136 13.64 7.23 -7.96
N ILE A 137 12.32 7.15 -8.14
CA ILE A 137 11.44 6.46 -7.19
C ILE A 137 11.78 4.96 -7.13
N ARG A 138 12.10 4.34 -8.26
CA ARG A 138 12.56 2.95 -8.30
C ARG A 138 13.90 2.74 -7.61
N ASP A 139 14.86 3.64 -7.81
CA ASP A 139 16.17 3.62 -7.16
C ASP A 139 16.05 3.84 -5.64
N LEU A 140 14.97 4.50 -5.21
CA LEU A 140 14.58 4.60 -3.81
C LEU A 140 13.90 3.33 -3.29
N GLY A 141 13.84 2.24 -4.05
CA GLY A 141 13.39 0.92 -3.57
C GLY A 141 11.92 0.61 -3.83
N TYR A 142 11.19 1.49 -4.53
CA TYR A 142 9.80 1.21 -4.94
C TYR A 142 9.80 0.43 -6.26
N GLY A 143 9.58 -0.88 -6.18
CA GLY A 143 9.64 -1.77 -7.35
C GLY A 143 8.33 -1.85 -8.14
N ASP A 144 7.20 -1.90 -7.45
CA ASP A 144 5.87 -1.83 -8.05
C ASP A 144 5.42 -0.36 -8.08
N LEU A 145 5.17 0.14 -9.29
CA LEU A 145 4.87 1.55 -9.53
C LEU A 145 3.57 1.67 -10.33
N PRO A 146 2.41 1.53 -9.68
CA PRO A 146 1.13 1.74 -10.34
C PRO A 146 1.08 3.13 -10.95
N ALA A 147 0.63 3.25 -12.20
CA ALA A 147 0.59 4.53 -12.90
C ALA A 147 -0.16 5.61 -12.10
N LYS A 148 -1.31 5.24 -11.54
CA LYS A 148 -2.11 6.11 -10.68
C LYS A 148 -1.31 6.67 -9.48
N GLU A 149 -0.49 5.86 -8.82
CA GLU A 149 0.29 6.33 -7.65
C GLU A 149 1.40 7.30 -8.08
N LEU A 150 2.06 7.07 -9.22
CA LEU A 150 3.04 8.01 -9.78
C LEU A 150 2.41 9.36 -10.12
N VAL A 151 1.17 9.35 -10.63
CA VAL A 151 0.39 10.57 -10.88
C VAL A 151 0.06 11.27 -9.56
N GLU A 152 -0.39 10.54 -8.53
CA GLU A 152 -0.69 11.09 -7.20
C GLU A 152 0.55 11.74 -6.57
N LEU A 153 1.73 11.10 -6.64
CA LEU A 153 2.99 11.71 -6.19
C LEU A 153 3.20 13.07 -6.83
N LYS A 154 2.96 13.16 -8.14
CA LYS A 154 3.19 14.39 -8.90
C LYS A 154 2.16 15.47 -8.58
N ILE A 155 0.88 15.12 -8.47
CA ILE A 155 -0.21 16.03 -8.11
C ILE A 155 0.02 16.64 -6.73
N HIS A 156 0.45 15.82 -5.76
CA HIS A 156 0.65 16.26 -4.38
C HIS A 156 2.06 16.81 -4.11
N GLY A 157 2.96 16.78 -5.10
CA GLY A 157 4.30 17.33 -5.00
C GLY A 157 5.24 16.51 -4.11
N VAL A 158 5.05 15.19 -4.08
CA VAL A 158 5.98 14.26 -3.46
C VAL A 158 7.20 14.12 -4.37
N SER A 159 8.35 14.60 -3.90
CA SER A 159 9.61 14.54 -4.63
C SER A 159 10.50 13.39 -4.14
N PRO A 160 11.41 12.87 -4.97
CA PRO A 160 12.44 11.93 -4.53
C PRO A 160 13.31 12.45 -3.38
N SER A 161 13.48 13.78 -3.25
CA SER A 161 14.13 14.38 -2.07
C SER A 161 13.31 14.22 -0.80
N PHE A 162 12.00 14.45 -0.87
CA PHE A 162 11.09 14.26 0.26
C PHE A 162 11.08 12.79 0.72
N VAL A 163 11.06 11.85 -0.21
CA VAL A 163 11.15 10.41 0.10
C VAL A 163 12.44 10.08 0.87
N ARG A 164 13.58 10.62 0.44
CA ARG A 164 14.86 10.47 1.16
C ARG A 164 14.80 11.07 2.56
N GLU A 165 14.27 12.29 2.68
CA GLU A 165 14.10 12.96 3.96
C GLU A 165 13.21 12.15 4.93
N MET A 166 12.15 11.50 4.43
CA MET A 166 11.29 10.63 5.26
C MET A 166 12.04 9.40 5.73
N ARG A 167 12.81 8.75 4.84
CA ARG A 167 13.69 7.63 5.21
C ARG A 167 14.71 8.03 6.27
N ASP A 168 15.39 9.15 6.08
CA ASP A 168 16.37 9.68 7.05
C ASP A 168 15.70 10.03 8.38
N SER A 169 14.42 10.40 8.33
CA SER A 169 13.57 10.60 9.49
C SER A 169 13.01 9.29 10.05
N GLY A 170 13.54 8.12 9.71
CA GLY A 170 13.12 6.83 10.27
C GLY A 170 11.87 6.21 9.63
N PHE A 171 11.31 6.82 8.60
CA PHE A 171 10.13 6.35 7.87
C PHE A 171 10.52 5.78 6.50
N GLY A 172 11.42 4.78 6.51
CA GLY A 172 11.98 4.19 5.30
C GLY A 172 11.06 3.23 4.55
N ASP A 173 10.06 2.67 5.24
CA ASP A 173 9.17 1.61 4.75
C ASP A 173 7.78 2.12 4.35
N LEU A 174 7.59 3.45 4.25
CA LEU A 174 6.31 4.03 3.83
C LEU A 174 5.96 3.61 2.41
N SER A 175 4.70 3.25 2.17
CA SER A 175 4.15 3.14 0.82
C SER A 175 4.11 4.49 0.10
N LEU A 176 3.98 4.49 -1.24
CA LEU A 176 3.80 5.72 -2.00
C LEU A 176 2.55 6.49 -1.56
N ARG A 177 1.48 5.76 -1.21
CA ARG A 177 0.25 6.35 -0.66
C ARG A 177 0.49 7.07 0.66
N GLU A 178 1.23 6.46 1.59
CA GLU A 178 1.55 7.10 2.87
C GLU A 178 2.45 8.34 2.69
N LEU A 179 3.38 8.31 1.72
CA LEU A 179 4.17 9.49 1.37
C LEU A 179 3.31 10.64 0.84
N VAL A 180 2.30 10.32 0.02
CA VAL A 180 1.29 11.29 -0.44
C VAL A 180 0.49 11.83 0.75
N GLU A 181 0.05 10.97 1.66
CA GLU A 181 -0.70 11.36 2.87
C GLU A 181 0.12 12.32 3.75
N PHE A 182 1.38 12.00 4.01
CA PHE A 182 2.30 12.88 4.73
C PHE A 182 2.39 14.25 4.06
N LYS A 183 2.50 14.27 2.73
CA LYS A 183 2.61 15.52 1.97
C LYS A 183 1.33 16.35 2.01
N ILE A 184 0.16 15.72 1.92
CA ILE A 184 -1.16 16.37 2.00
C ILE A 184 -1.36 17.01 3.36
N HIS A 185 -1.02 16.30 4.44
CA HIS A 185 -1.25 16.78 5.80
C HIS A 185 -0.09 17.64 6.35
N GLY A 186 1.04 17.70 5.65
CA GLY A 186 2.19 18.50 6.04
C GLY A 186 3.02 17.87 7.17
N VAL A 187 3.08 16.53 7.20
CA VAL A 187 4.05 15.78 7.99
C VAL A 187 5.39 15.85 7.26
N ASN A 188 6.38 16.48 7.89
CA ASN A 188 7.70 16.76 7.33
C ASN A 188 8.80 16.46 8.37
N PRO A 189 10.10 16.49 8.01
CA PRO A 189 11.18 16.13 8.94
C PRO A 189 11.20 17.00 10.19
N GLU A 190 10.90 18.29 10.04
CA GLU A 190 10.84 19.25 11.15
C GLU A 190 9.76 18.88 12.16
N PHE A 191 8.56 18.52 11.69
CA PHE A 191 7.47 18.07 12.55
C PHE A 191 7.83 16.77 13.26
N ILE A 192 8.36 15.78 12.53
CA ILE A 192 8.80 14.49 13.09
C ILE A 192 9.86 14.70 14.18
N GLN A 193 10.86 15.54 13.90
CA GLN A 193 11.92 15.83 14.87
C GLN A 193 11.36 16.57 16.09
N GLY A 194 10.46 17.53 15.89
CA GLY A 194 9.80 18.22 16.99
C GLY A 194 9.04 17.26 17.91
N MET A 195 8.32 16.28 17.35
CA MET A 195 7.63 15.27 18.17
C MET A 195 8.60 14.40 18.97
N ARG A 196 9.74 14.02 18.38
CA ARG A 196 10.81 13.30 19.10
C ARG A 196 11.37 14.11 20.26
N ASP A 197 11.67 15.38 20.02
CA ASP A 197 12.22 16.29 21.04
C ASP A 197 11.20 16.53 22.17
N SER A 198 9.91 16.48 21.85
CA SER A 198 8.80 16.51 22.81
C SER A 198 8.62 15.18 23.56
N GLY A 199 9.42 14.15 23.32
CA GLY A 199 9.38 12.87 24.03
C GLY A 199 8.48 11.81 23.38
N PHE A 200 7.92 12.10 22.20
CA PHE A 200 7.00 11.23 21.48
C PHE A 200 7.66 10.70 20.20
N GLY A 201 8.78 10.00 20.38
CA GLY A 201 9.63 9.57 19.26
C GLY A 201 9.21 8.26 18.58
N GLU A 202 8.42 7.44 19.25
CA GLU A 202 7.97 6.11 18.79
C GLU A 202 6.56 6.17 18.17
N MET A 203 6.28 7.21 17.39
CA MET A 203 4.98 7.37 16.72
C MET A 203 4.97 6.71 15.34
N SER A 204 3.88 6.00 15.03
CA SER A 204 3.61 5.48 13.71
C SER A 204 3.28 6.58 12.70
N SER A 205 3.33 6.23 11.41
CA SER A 205 2.96 7.13 10.31
C SER A 205 1.54 7.70 10.49
N ARG A 206 0.60 6.82 10.86
CA ARG A 206 -0.80 7.16 11.09
C ARG A 206 -0.99 8.14 12.24
N GLU A 207 -0.34 7.91 13.37
CA GLU A 207 -0.46 8.79 14.55
C GLU A 207 0.08 10.20 14.26
N LEU A 208 1.20 10.30 13.52
CA LEU A 208 1.75 11.60 13.12
C LEU A 208 0.78 12.38 12.23
N VAL A 209 0.15 11.70 11.27
CA VAL A 209 -0.86 12.30 10.39
C VAL A 209 -2.06 12.76 11.22
N GLU A 210 -2.55 11.93 12.13
CA GLU A 210 -3.70 12.26 12.98
C GLU A 210 -3.44 13.50 13.85
N LEU A 211 -2.30 13.55 14.54
CA LEU A 211 -1.88 14.71 15.33
C LEU A 211 -1.80 15.97 14.47
N LYS A 212 -1.28 15.84 13.25
CA LYS A 212 -1.16 16.95 12.31
C LYS A 212 -2.53 17.47 11.84
N ILE A 213 -3.47 16.57 11.53
CA ILE A 213 -4.84 16.90 11.13
C ILE A 213 -5.56 17.69 12.23
N HIS A 214 -5.38 17.29 13.49
CA HIS A 214 -6.04 17.92 14.63
C HIS A 214 -5.25 19.11 15.23
N GLY A 215 -4.09 19.44 14.66
CA GLY A 215 -3.26 20.57 15.08
C GLY A 215 -2.55 20.36 16.42
N ALA A 216 -2.38 19.11 16.86
CA ALA A 216 -1.55 18.75 17.99
C ALA A 216 -0.07 18.80 17.54
N ASN A 217 0.52 19.99 17.63
CA ASN A 217 1.89 20.27 17.19
C ASN A 217 2.93 19.99 18.29
N PRO A 218 4.24 19.98 17.97
CA PRO A 218 5.29 19.73 18.96
C PRO A 218 5.24 20.63 20.19
N GLU A 219 4.90 21.92 20.02
CA GLU A 219 4.74 22.90 21.10
C GLU A 219 3.63 22.48 22.08
N PHE A 220 2.46 22.14 21.55
CA PHE A 220 1.33 21.65 22.35
C PHE A 220 1.72 20.39 23.13
N VAL A 221 2.30 19.41 22.43
CA VAL A 221 2.69 18.13 23.00
C VAL A 221 3.78 18.31 24.08
N CYS A 222 4.76 19.19 23.85
CA CYS A 222 5.75 19.56 24.86
C CYS A 222 5.09 20.18 26.09
N GLY A 223 4.17 21.12 25.89
CA GLY A 223 3.44 21.75 27.00
C GLY A 223 2.62 20.75 27.81
N ILE A 224 1.97 19.78 27.16
CA ILE A 224 1.23 18.71 27.84
C ILE A 224 2.17 17.82 28.66
N ARG A 225 3.33 17.45 28.10
CA ARG A 225 4.38 16.72 28.83
C ARG A 225 4.87 17.50 30.04
N ASP A 226 5.14 18.80 29.89
CA ASP A 226 5.65 19.65 30.97
C ASP A 226 4.62 19.83 32.10
N GLN A 227 3.34 19.62 31.81
CA GLN A 227 2.28 19.51 32.81
C GLN A 227 2.21 18.14 33.49
N GLY A 228 3.14 17.21 33.24
CA GLY A 228 3.20 15.88 33.85
C GLY A 228 2.60 14.76 33.01
N TYR A 229 2.02 15.05 31.85
CA TYR A 229 1.33 14.06 31.00
C TYR A 229 2.23 13.57 29.87
N GLY A 230 3.38 12.99 30.23
CA GLY A 230 4.38 12.50 29.26
C GLY A 230 4.04 11.16 28.61
N ASP A 231 3.16 10.37 29.23
CA ASP A 231 2.87 8.98 28.83
C ASP A 231 1.54 8.85 28.05
N LEU A 232 1.04 9.95 27.48
CA LEU A 232 -0.21 9.93 26.72
C LEU A 232 -0.06 9.22 25.37
N SER A 233 -1.12 8.53 24.96
CA SER A 233 -1.24 8.05 23.57
C SER A 233 -1.45 9.22 22.59
N ALA A 234 -1.19 8.98 21.30
CA ALA A 234 -1.50 9.94 20.26
C ALA A 234 -3.00 10.29 20.24
N GLU A 235 -3.86 9.30 20.44
CA GLU A 235 -5.32 9.48 20.51
C GLU A 235 -5.71 10.40 21.67
N GLN A 236 -5.11 10.24 22.85
CA GLN A 236 -5.37 11.12 23.99
C GLN A 236 -4.89 12.56 23.73
N LEU A 237 -3.72 12.74 23.10
CA LEU A 237 -3.23 14.07 22.71
C LEU A 237 -4.19 14.75 21.71
N VAL A 238 -4.69 13.98 20.75
CA VAL A 238 -5.70 14.44 19.78
C VAL A 238 -7.00 14.83 20.50
N GLU A 239 -7.48 14.01 21.42
CA GLU A 239 -8.69 14.28 22.20
C GLU A 239 -8.58 15.58 23.01
N LEU A 240 -7.48 15.74 23.75
CA LEU A 240 -7.19 16.97 24.48
C LEU A 240 -7.21 18.19 23.54
N LYS A 241 -6.59 18.05 22.36
CA LYS A 241 -6.51 19.14 21.38
C LYS A 241 -7.88 19.50 20.80
N ILE A 242 -8.69 18.51 20.41
CA ILE A 242 -10.04 18.71 19.85
C ILE A 242 -10.94 19.44 20.84
N HIS A 243 -10.85 19.10 22.12
CA HIS A 243 -11.67 19.70 23.18
C HIS A 243 -11.07 20.99 23.76
N GLY A 244 -9.95 21.48 23.22
CA GLY A 244 -9.35 22.73 23.65
C GLY A 244 -8.76 22.68 25.05
N VAL A 245 -8.35 21.51 25.52
CA VAL A 245 -7.57 21.34 26.76
C VAL A 245 -6.16 21.80 26.46
N SER A 246 -5.76 22.96 26.99
CA SER A 246 -4.41 23.51 26.81
C SER A 246 -3.53 23.24 28.04
N PRO A 247 -2.19 23.29 27.90
CA PRO A 247 -1.27 23.19 29.04
C PRO A 247 -1.59 24.19 30.16
N GLU A 248 -2.01 25.41 29.81
CA GLU A 248 -2.41 26.44 30.78
C GLU A 248 -3.66 26.04 31.55
N PHE A 249 -4.67 25.51 30.85
CA PHE A 249 -5.89 25.03 31.50
C PHE A 249 -5.61 23.86 32.46
N ILE A 250 -4.72 22.95 32.08
CA ILE A 250 -4.30 21.85 32.95
C ILE A 250 -3.65 22.41 34.23
N GLY A 251 -2.76 23.39 34.10
CA GLY A 251 -2.14 24.07 35.23
C GLY A 251 -3.15 24.74 36.16
N GLU A 252 -4.13 25.45 35.59
CA GLU A 252 -5.22 26.08 36.35
C GLU A 252 -6.06 25.06 37.12
N MET A 253 -6.47 23.97 36.46
CA MET A 253 -7.29 22.94 37.10
C MET A 253 -6.52 22.20 38.20
N ARG A 254 -5.21 21.97 38.00
CA ARG A 254 -4.33 21.40 39.03
C ARG A 254 -4.22 22.32 40.25
N GLU A 255 -4.06 23.63 40.04
CA GLU A 255 -4.00 24.60 41.14
C GLU A 255 -5.32 24.65 41.94
N LEU A 256 -6.46 24.59 41.26
CA LEU A 256 -7.78 24.67 41.90
C LEU A 256 -8.19 23.37 42.59
N SER A 257 -7.91 22.22 41.98
CA SER A 257 -8.27 20.91 42.53
C SER A 257 -7.28 20.42 43.61
N GLY A 258 -6.01 20.85 43.54
CA GLY A 258 -4.95 20.39 44.42
C GLY A 258 -4.41 19.00 44.05
N GLU A 259 -4.81 18.43 42.92
CA GLU A 259 -4.39 17.12 42.45
C GLU A 259 -4.17 17.09 40.93
N GLU A 260 -3.57 16.01 40.44
CA GLU A 260 -3.46 15.72 39.02
C GLU A 260 -4.75 15.06 38.53
N LEU A 261 -5.41 15.65 37.54
CA LEU A 261 -6.66 15.13 37.00
C LEU A 261 -6.38 14.19 35.82
N PRO A 262 -7.07 13.06 35.68
CA PRO A 262 -6.90 12.22 34.50
C PRO A 262 -7.30 13.00 33.22
N PRO A 263 -6.67 12.71 32.06
CA PRO A 263 -6.94 13.41 30.79
C PRO A 263 -8.43 13.47 30.42
N GLU A 264 -9.14 12.36 30.63
CA GLU A 264 -10.57 12.24 30.32
C GLU A 264 -11.39 13.21 31.19
N LYS A 265 -10.96 13.45 32.43
CA LYS A 265 -11.62 14.43 33.30
C LYS A 265 -11.35 15.85 32.82
N LEU A 266 -10.14 16.18 32.37
CA LEU A 266 -9.82 17.49 31.81
C LEU A 266 -10.68 17.79 30.56
N VAL A 267 -10.86 16.79 29.71
CA VAL A 267 -11.76 16.85 28.55
C VAL A 267 -13.21 17.08 29.01
N GLU A 268 -13.70 16.31 29.98
CA GLU A 268 -15.05 16.47 30.55
C GLU A 268 -15.27 17.91 31.07
N LEU A 269 -14.31 18.45 31.83
CA LEU A 269 -14.39 19.82 32.34
C LEU A 269 -14.48 20.84 31.19
N LYS A 270 -13.68 20.69 30.13
CA LYS A 270 -13.73 21.57 28.95
C LYS A 270 -15.07 21.49 28.22
N ILE A 271 -15.58 20.29 27.98
CA ILE A 271 -16.87 20.06 27.30
C ILE A 271 -18.01 20.73 28.08
N HIS A 272 -17.98 20.64 29.41
CA HIS A 272 -19.02 21.20 30.27
C HIS A 272 -18.80 22.66 30.66
N GLY A 273 -17.77 23.32 30.13
CA GLY A 273 -17.48 24.73 30.42
C GLY A 273 -17.09 24.97 31.88
N VAL A 274 -16.52 23.98 32.54
CA VAL A 274 -15.97 24.11 33.89
C VAL A 274 -14.59 24.73 33.79
N ASP A 275 -14.55 26.04 33.96
CA ASP A 275 -13.34 26.86 33.95
C ASP A 275 -13.00 27.38 35.35
N ARG A 276 -11.91 28.15 35.42
CA ARG A 276 -11.46 28.78 36.67
C ARG A 276 -12.56 29.66 37.29
N ASP A 277 -13.25 30.44 36.48
CA ASP A 277 -14.30 31.37 36.94
C ASP A 277 -15.50 30.62 37.53
N PHE A 278 -15.87 29.48 36.95
CA PHE A 278 -16.88 28.59 37.52
C PHE A 278 -16.41 28.02 38.87
N PHE A 279 -15.19 27.50 38.95
CA PHE A 279 -14.63 26.93 40.19
C PHE A 279 -14.62 27.94 41.33
N VAL A 280 -14.12 29.16 41.08
CA VAL A 280 -14.05 30.22 42.09
C VAL A 280 -15.45 30.59 42.59
N ARG A 281 -16.41 30.82 41.69
CA ARG A 281 -17.80 31.17 42.06
C ARG A 281 -18.47 30.08 42.90
N MET A 282 -18.27 28.81 42.53
CA MET A 282 -18.86 27.70 43.28
C MET A 282 -18.26 27.54 44.66
N LYS A 283 -16.95 27.77 44.82
CA LYS A 283 -16.28 27.71 46.12
C LYS A 283 -16.76 28.82 47.05
N GLU A 284 -16.82 30.06 46.55
CA GLU A 284 -17.35 31.20 47.32
C GLU A 284 -18.80 30.99 47.76
N GLY A 285 -19.66 30.44 46.89
CA GLY A 285 -21.07 30.19 47.21
C GLY A 285 -21.32 29.01 48.16
N LEU A 286 -20.34 28.10 48.34
CA LEU A 286 -20.43 26.99 49.29
C LEU A 286 -19.88 27.37 50.68
N GLU A 287 -19.10 28.44 50.79
CA GLU A 287 -18.54 28.94 52.04
C GLU A 287 -19.47 29.95 52.77
N THR A 288 -20.60 30.33 52.14
CA THR A 288 -21.66 31.21 52.70
C THR A 288 -22.87 30.45 53.20
#